data_AF-A0A7X5N444-F1
#
_entry.id   AF-A0A7X5N444-F1
#
_cell.length_a   1.000
_cell.length_b   1.000
_cell.length_c   1.000
_cell.angle_alpha   90.00
_cell.angle_beta   90.00
_cell.angle_gamma   90.00
#
_symmetry.space_group_name_H-M   'P 1'
#
loop_
_entity.id
_entity.type
_entity.pdbx_description
1 polymer ?
#
loop_
_entity_poly.entity_id
_entity_poly.type
_entity_poly.pdbx_seq_one_letter_code
_entity_poly.pdbx_strand_id
1 'polypeptide(L)'
;QAAFPPGEASPIRTALVTARSAPAHERVIRTLREWGVRLDEALFLGGRHKGPFLEAFGADIFFDDSQHNIDSARQHQHVAAGHVPHGVANDP
;
A
#
# COMPACT_ATOMS: atom_id res chain seq x y z
N GLN A 1 3.90 22.46 -7.57
CA GLN A 1 2.83 21.45 -7.80
C GLN A 1 1.50 22.18 -7.62
N ALA A 2 0.47 22.01 -8.44
CA ALA A 2 -0.16 20.73 -8.71
C ALA A 2 -0.68 20.65 -10.16
N ALA A 3 0.08 19.97 -11.01
CA ALA A 3 -0.45 19.47 -12.29
C ALA A 3 -1.60 18.47 -12.08
N PHE A 4 -1.77 17.95 -10.86
CA PHE A 4 -2.77 16.94 -10.49
C PHE A 4 -3.37 17.28 -9.12
N PRO A 5 -4.49 18.03 -9.07
CA PRO A 5 -5.18 18.30 -7.82
C PRO A 5 -5.67 16.98 -7.17
N PRO A 6 -5.68 16.89 -5.83
CA PRO A 6 -6.23 15.71 -5.14
C PRO A 6 -7.73 15.55 -5.43
N GLY A 7 -8.17 14.33 -5.76
CA GLY A 7 -9.56 14.00 -6.11
C GLY A 7 -9.64 13.05 -7.32
N GLU A 8 -10.84 12.87 -7.89
CA GLU A 8 -11.11 11.98 -9.04
C GLU A 8 -10.24 12.28 -10.28
N ALA A 9 -9.69 13.50 -10.38
CA ALA A 9 -8.82 13.92 -11.48
C ALA A 9 -7.33 13.55 -11.30
N SER A 10 -6.96 12.83 -10.23
CA SER A 10 -5.57 12.42 -10.04
C SER A 10 -5.22 11.23 -10.95
N PRO A 11 -4.08 11.26 -11.67
CA PRO A 11 -3.74 10.22 -12.64
C PRO A 11 -3.28 8.91 -11.98
N ILE A 12 -3.08 8.90 -10.67
CA ILE A 12 -2.59 7.75 -9.92
C ILE A 12 -3.64 7.36 -8.89
N ARG A 13 -4.01 6.09 -8.85
CA ARG A 13 -4.86 5.51 -7.81
C ARG A 13 -4.01 4.85 -6.74
N THR A 14 -4.12 5.29 -5.49
CA THR A 14 -3.30 4.79 -4.37
C THR A 14 -4.10 3.89 -3.45
N ALA A 15 -3.52 2.75 -3.06
CA ALA A 15 -4.12 1.85 -2.09
C ALA A 15 -3.15 1.54 -0.95
N LEU A 16 -3.67 1.49 0.27
CA LEU A 16 -2.97 0.93 1.43
C LEU A 16 -3.28 -0.57 1.52
N VAL A 17 -2.29 -1.44 1.44
CA VAL A 17 -2.46 -2.89 1.61
C VAL A 17 -1.70 -3.39 2.82
N THR A 18 -2.40 -3.84 3.87
CA THR A 18 -1.77 -4.26 5.12
C THR A 18 -2.26 -5.61 5.63
N ALA A 19 -1.36 -6.37 6.27
CA ALA A 19 -1.70 -7.62 6.94
C ALA A 19 -2.45 -7.39 8.27
N ARG A 20 -2.48 -6.15 8.79
CA ARG A 20 -3.22 -5.82 10.01
C ARG A 20 -4.73 -5.94 9.77
N SER A 21 -5.45 -6.45 10.77
CA SER A 21 -6.91 -6.40 10.82
C SER A 21 -7.39 -5.06 11.42
N ALA A 22 -8.66 -4.72 11.22
CA ALA A 22 -9.35 -3.72 12.06
C ALA A 22 -9.33 -4.21 13.53
N PRO A 23 -9.09 -3.37 14.57
CA PRO A 23 -9.13 -1.89 14.64
C PRO A 23 -7.78 -1.18 14.48
N ALA A 24 -6.65 -1.88 14.35
CA ALA A 24 -5.30 -1.29 14.26
C ALA A 24 -5.08 -0.40 13.00
N HIS A 25 -6.03 -0.41 12.09
CA HIS A 25 -6.07 0.34 10.84
C HIS A 25 -6.26 1.86 10.96
N GLU A 26 -6.91 2.34 12.02
CA GLU A 26 -7.23 3.77 12.12
C GLU A 26 -5.96 4.62 12.23
N ARG A 27 -4.95 4.10 12.96
CA ARG A 27 -3.69 4.81 13.17
C ARG A 27 -2.98 5.12 11.85
N VAL A 28 -2.85 4.13 10.98
CA VAL A 28 -2.14 4.31 9.70
C VAL A 28 -2.90 5.25 8.77
N ILE A 29 -4.24 5.18 8.74
CA ILE A 29 -5.06 6.12 7.97
C ILE A 29 -4.90 7.54 8.50
N ARG A 30 -4.92 7.74 9.83
CA ARG A 30 -4.72 9.05 10.46
C ARG A 30 -3.34 9.62 10.15
N THR A 31 -2.28 8.84 10.32
CA THR A 31 -0.91 9.28 10.02
C THR A 31 -0.76 9.69 8.54
N LEU A 32 -1.27 8.88 7.61
CA LEU A 32 -1.18 9.21 6.19
C LEU A 32 -1.96 10.48 5.83
N ARG A 33 -3.13 10.69 6.45
CA ARG A 33 -3.89 11.95 6.30
C ARG A 33 -3.14 13.15 6.89
N GLU A 34 -2.55 13.01 8.07
CA GLU A 34 -1.73 14.05 8.72
C GLU A 34 -0.52 14.43 7.83
N TRP A 35 0.06 13.47 7.10
CA TRP A 35 1.13 13.69 6.14
C TRP A 35 0.67 14.21 4.78
N GLY A 36 -0.64 14.36 4.56
CA GLY A 36 -1.20 14.79 3.28
C GLY A 36 -1.14 13.74 2.17
N VAL A 37 -0.96 12.45 2.53
CA VAL A 37 -0.99 11.34 1.58
C VAL A 37 -2.45 10.98 1.29
N ARG A 38 -2.86 11.11 0.03
CA ARG A 38 -4.18 10.65 -0.43
C ARG A 38 -4.17 9.12 -0.55
N LEU A 39 -5.22 8.49 -0.05
CA LEU A 39 -5.54 7.09 -0.29
C LEU A 39 -6.89 7.02 -0.99
N ASP A 40 -6.93 6.31 -2.11
CA ASP A 40 -8.17 6.01 -2.82
C ASP A 40 -8.82 4.72 -2.28
N GLU A 41 -8.01 3.75 -1.84
CA GLU A 41 -8.48 2.52 -1.17
C GLU A 41 -7.61 2.09 0.03
N ALA A 42 -8.19 1.29 0.93
CA ALA A 42 -7.48 0.66 2.04
C ALA A 42 -7.95 -0.79 2.26
N LEU A 43 -7.03 -1.74 2.16
CA LEU A 43 -7.25 -3.18 2.23
C LEU A 43 -6.57 -3.76 3.48
N PHE A 44 -7.38 -4.35 4.37
CA PHE A 44 -6.96 -4.96 5.62
C PHE A 44 -7.09 -6.48 5.53
N LEU A 45 -5.98 -7.13 5.22
CA LEU A 45 -5.97 -8.53 4.80
C LEU A 45 -5.97 -9.54 5.96
N GLY A 46 -5.71 -9.09 7.20
CA GLY A 46 -5.70 -9.97 8.37
C GLY A 46 -4.76 -11.17 8.24
N GLY A 47 -3.59 -10.97 7.62
CA GLY A 47 -2.59 -12.02 7.37
C GLY A 47 -2.76 -12.83 6.08
N ARG A 48 -3.79 -12.57 5.26
CA ARG A 48 -3.90 -13.18 3.92
C ARG A 48 -2.79 -12.70 2.98
N HIS A 49 -2.44 -13.53 2.01
CA HIS A 49 -1.46 -13.18 0.97
C HIS A 49 -1.89 -11.96 0.18
N LYS A 50 -0.94 -11.06 -0.11
CA LYS A 50 -1.19 -9.81 -0.82
C LYS A 50 -1.38 -10.01 -2.33
N GLY A 51 -0.68 -10.98 -2.94
CA GLY A 51 -0.69 -11.22 -4.39
C GLY A 51 -2.08 -11.20 -5.05
N PRO A 52 -3.04 -12.03 -4.59
CA PRO A 52 -4.39 -12.05 -5.18
C PRO A 52 -5.15 -10.72 -5.10
N PHE A 53 -4.87 -9.91 -4.06
CA PHE A 53 -5.49 -8.58 -3.93
C PHE A 53 -4.83 -7.56 -4.84
N LEU A 54 -3.51 -7.63 -5.04
CA LEU A 54 -2.80 -6.78 -5.98
C LEU A 54 -3.27 -7.03 -7.41
N GLU A 55 -3.51 -8.30 -7.76
CA GLU A 55 -4.10 -8.70 -9.04
C GLU A 55 -5.53 -8.17 -9.19
N ALA A 56 -6.40 -8.38 -8.19
CA ALA A 56 -7.77 -7.89 -8.24
C ALA A 56 -7.89 -6.36 -8.25
N PHE A 57 -6.95 -5.66 -7.60
CA PHE A 57 -6.85 -4.20 -7.62
C PHE A 57 -6.32 -3.67 -8.96
N GLY A 58 -5.62 -4.50 -9.75
CA GLY A 58 -4.93 -4.09 -10.97
C GLY A 58 -3.72 -3.20 -10.66
N ALA A 59 -2.93 -3.57 -9.65
CA ALA A 59 -1.77 -2.77 -9.24
C ALA A 59 -0.67 -2.75 -10.32
N ASP A 60 -0.28 -1.56 -10.78
CA ASP A 60 0.88 -1.40 -11.66
C ASP A 60 2.20 -1.49 -10.90
N ILE A 61 2.24 -0.92 -9.68
CA ILE A 61 3.44 -0.80 -8.84
C ILE A 61 3.08 -1.14 -7.39
N PHE A 62 3.94 -1.90 -6.73
CA PHE A 62 3.79 -2.30 -5.34
C PHE A 62 5.07 -2.06 -4.52
N PHE A 63 4.91 -1.52 -3.31
CA PHE A 63 6.01 -1.28 -2.38
C PHE A 63 5.74 -1.95 -1.03
N ASP A 64 6.74 -2.67 -0.52
CA ASP A 64 6.64 -3.37 0.77
C ASP A 64 8.04 -3.58 1.38
N ASP A 65 8.10 -3.68 2.70
CA ASP A 65 9.33 -3.93 3.45
C ASP A 65 9.62 -5.42 3.67
N SER A 66 8.64 -6.29 3.44
CA SER A 66 8.79 -7.74 3.54
C SER A 66 9.15 -8.37 2.20
N GLN A 67 10.29 -9.06 2.15
CA GLN A 67 10.73 -9.80 0.97
C GLN A 67 9.69 -10.83 0.50
N HIS A 68 9.01 -11.50 1.45
CA HIS A 68 7.94 -12.44 1.14
C HIS A 68 6.78 -11.78 0.36
N ASN A 69 6.40 -10.55 0.73
CA ASN A 69 5.34 -9.83 0.03
C ASN A 69 5.77 -9.41 -1.38
N ILE A 70 7.03 -9.00 -1.54
CA ILE A 70 7.63 -8.68 -2.84
C ILE A 70 7.62 -9.90 -3.76
N ASP A 71 8.04 -11.06 -3.27
CA ASP A 71 8.05 -12.29 -4.04
C ASP A 71 6.62 -12.72 -4.43
N SER A 72 5.66 -12.61 -3.51
CA SER A 72 4.25 -12.88 -3.76
C SER A 72 3.67 -11.99 -4.86
N ALA A 73 3.98 -10.69 -4.86
CA ALA A 73 3.54 -9.73 -5.87
C ALA A 73 4.13 -10.04 -7.26
N ARG A 74 5.42 -10.41 -7.33
CA ARG A 74 6.09 -10.74 -8.60
C ARG A 74 5.54 -12.01 -9.25
N GLN A 75 5.06 -12.96 -8.44
CA GLN A 75 4.47 -14.22 -8.91
C GLN A 75 3.04 -14.04 -9.47
N HIS A 76 2.27 -13.08 -8.95
CA HIS A 76 0.87 -12.86 -9.30
C HIS A 76 0.73 -11.64 -10.21
N GLN A 77 0.94 -11.82 -11.53
CA GLN A 77 0.73 -10.82 -12.59
C GLN A 77 1.89 -9.86 -12.90
N HIS A 78 3.13 -10.19 -12.49
CA HIS A 78 4.33 -9.37 -12.77
C HIS A 78 4.21 -7.90 -12.34
N VAL A 79 3.50 -7.64 -11.24
CA VAL A 79 3.44 -6.30 -10.64
C VAL A 79 4.87 -5.81 -10.38
N ALA A 80 5.18 -4.58 -10.80
CA ALA A 80 6.49 -4.00 -10.54
C ALA A 80 6.63 -3.77 -9.04
N ALA A 81 7.43 -4.62 -8.38
CA ALA A 81 7.56 -4.61 -6.93
C ALA A 81 8.91 -4.02 -6.48
N GLY A 82 8.85 -3.00 -5.62
CA GLY A 82 10.01 -2.38 -5.00
C GLY A 82 10.11 -2.77 -3.53
N HIS A 83 11.18 -3.48 -3.16
CA HIS A 83 11.50 -3.72 -1.75
C HIS A 83 11.96 -2.41 -1.11
N VAL A 84 11.34 -2.02 -0.01
CA VAL A 84 11.72 -0.85 0.77
C VAL A 84 12.54 -1.32 1.98
N PRO A 85 13.85 -1.01 2.06
CA PRO A 85 14.66 -1.38 3.21
C PRO A 85 14.08 -0.77 4.49
N HIS A 86 13.87 -1.60 5.50
CA HIS A 86 13.46 -1.18 6.84
C HIS A 86 14.67 -0.56 7.55
N GLY A 87 14.68 0.77 7.69
CA GLY A 87 15.87 1.52 8.12
C GLY A 87 15.73 2.35 9.40
N VAL A 88 14.51 2.57 9.90
CA VAL A 88 14.29 3.23 11.19
C VAL A 88 13.16 2.48 11.89
N ALA A 89 13.48 1.75 12.95
CA ALA A 89 12.46 1.37 13.92
C ALA A 89 11.95 2.69 14.52
N ASN A 90 10.64 2.95 14.41
CA ASN A 90 10.07 4.05 15.19
C ASN A 90 10.32 3.70 16.66
N ASP A 91 11.15 4.49 17.33
CA ASP A 91 11.26 4.37 18.78
C ASP A 91 9.86 4.58 19.40
N PRO A 92 9.52 3.81 20.44
CA PRO A 92 8.18 3.75 21.01
C PRO A 92 7.63 5.09 21.51
#